data_AF-W6PUI3-F1
#
_entry.id   AF-W6PUI3-F1
#
_cell.length_a   1.000
_cell.length_b   1.000
_cell.length_c   1.000
_cell.angle_alpha   90.00
_cell.angle_beta   90.00
_cell.angle_gamma   90.00
#
_symmetry.space_group_name_H-M   'P 1'
#
loop_
_entity.id
_entity.type
_entity.pdbx_description
1 polymer ?
#
loop_
_entity_poly.entity_id
_entity_poly.type
_entity_poly.pdbx_seq_one_letter_code
_entity_poly.pdbx_strand_id
1 'polypeptide(L)' 'MIHYEKLFQPAYLIRYSMLNLKQDGNLINIPLFLADKTKELLKDKS' A
#
# COMPACT_ATOMS: atom_id res chain seq x y z
N MET A 1 -9.65 -2.03 -10.02
CA MET A 1 -9.33 -1.96 -8.57
C MET A 1 -10.54 -2.29 -7.69
N ILE A 2 -11.70 -1.63 -7.89
CA ILE A 2 -12.90 -1.77 -7.05
C ILE A 2 -13.40 -3.23 -6.90
N HIS A 3 -13.28 -4.05 -7.94
CA HIS A 3 -13.79 -5.42 -7.90
C HIS A 3 -12.99 -6.35 -6.98
N TYR A 4 -11.67 -6.19 -6.92
CA TYR A 4 -10.79 -7.04 -6.11
C TYR A 4 -10.89 -6.68 -4.61
N GLU A 5 -10.99 -5.39 -4.31
CA GLU A 5 -11.19 -4.91 -2.95
C GLU A 5 -12.49 -5.45 -2.34
N LYS A 6 -13.60 -5.41 -3.10
CA LYS A 6 -14.89 -5.91 -2.62
C LYS A 6 -14.92 -7.42 -2.41
N LEU A 7 -14.23 -8.18 -3.26
CA LEU A 7 -14.23 -9.64 -3.21
C LEU A 7 -13.31 -10.20 -2.11
N PHE A 8 -12.18 -9.55 -1.85
CA PHE A 8 -11.13 -10.13 -1.02
C PHE A 8 -10.85 -9.35 0.26
N GLN A 9 -11.38 -8.14 0.41
CA GLN A 9 -11.23 -7.26 1.58
C GLN A 9 -9.82 -7.34 2.20
N PRO A 10 -8.77 -7.09 1.41
CA PRO A 10 -7.41 -7.28 1.88
C PRO A 10 -7.11 -6.29 3.01
N ALA A 11 -6.29 -6.73 3.97
CA ALA A 11 -5.84 -5.88 5.08
C ALA A 11 -5.10 -4.63 4.58
N TYR A 12 -4.40 -4.73 3.45
CA TYR A 12 -3.66 -3.63 2.83
C TYR A 12 -3.84 -3.63 1.31
N LEU A 13 -4.05 -2.44 0.75
CA LEU A 13 -3.97 -2.15 -0.67
C LEU A 13 -2.73 -1.31 -0.90
N ILE A 14 -1.87 -1.73 -1.82
CA ILE A 14 -0.62 -1.01 -2.10
C ILE A 14 -0.67 -0.43 -3.49
N ARG A 15 -0.30 0.84 -3.60
CA ARG A 15 -0.11 1.55 -4.87
C ARG A 15 1.32 2.06 -4.93
N TYR A 16 2.01 1.74 -6.02
CA TYR A 16 3.28 2.38 -6.33
C TYR A 16 3.05 3.59 -7.23
N SER A 17 3.66 4.73 -6.89
CA SER A 17 3.61 5.93 -7.73
C SER A 17 4.83 6.80 -7.48
N MET A 18 4.96 7.91 -8.22
CA MET A 18 5.98 8.93 -7.95
C MET A 18 5.59 9.87 -6.80
N LEU A 19 4.40 9.69 -6.19
CA LEU A 19 3.93 10.49 -5.07
C LEU A 19 4.53 10.02 -3.74
N ASN A 20 4.49 10.89 -2.74
CA ASN A 20 4.98 10.63 -1.39
C ASN A 20 4.30 9.45 -0.69
N LEU A 21 4.98 8.89 0.31
CA LEU A 21 4.41 7.87 1.18
C LEU A 21 3.16 8.42 1.86
N LYS A 22 2.00 7.80 1.61
CA LYS A 22 0.72 8.23 2.16
C LYS A 22 -0.17 7.03 2.44
N GLN A 23 -0.89 7.05 3.55
CA GLN A 23 -1.88 6.04 3.88
C GLN A 23 -3.26 6.70 3.96
N ASP A 24 -4.18 6.23 3.12
CA ASP A 24 -5.59 6.61 3.09
C ASP A 24 -6.43 5.36 3.43
N GLY A 25 -6.75 5.20 4.71
CA GLY A 25 -7.42 3.99 5.21
C GLY A 25 -6.56 2.74 4.98
N ASN A 26 -7.10 1.79 4.20
CA ASN A 26 -6.41 0.54 3.85
C ASN A 26 -5.48 0.69 2.64
N LEU A 27 -5.50 1.84 1.96
CA LEU A 27 -4.64 2.11 0.80
C LEU A 27 -3.36 2.82 1.22
N ILE A 28 -2.22 2.24 0.87
CA ILE A 28 -0.90 2.80 1.08
C ILE A 28 -0.30 3.13 -0.29
N ASN A 29 -0.03 4.40 -0.53
CA ASN A 29 0.79 4.85 -1.63
C ASN A 29 2.26 4.78 -1.21
N ILE A 30 3.05 3.91 -1.84
CA ILE A 30 4.49 3.79 -1.64
C ILE A 30 5.19 4.45 -2.84
N PRO A 31 6.12 5.39 -2.63
CA PRO A 31 6.90 5.96 -3.71
C PRO A 31 7.67 4.86 -4.45
N LEU A 32 7.75 4.92 -5.79
CA LEU A 32 8.35 3.86 -6.60
C LEU A 32 9.82 3.61 -6.23
N PHE A 33 10.54 4.65 -5.83
CA PHE A 33 11.93 4.57 -5.36
C PHE A 33 12.08 3.93 -3.96
N LEU A 34 10.98 3.63 -3.28
CA LEU A 34 10.93 2.90 -2.00
C LEU A 34 10.24 1.53 -2.15
N ALA A 35 9.96 1.08 -3.38
CA ALA A 35 9.24 -0.18 -3.60
C ALA A 35 9.99 -1.41 -3.05
N ASP A 36 11.31 -1.37 -3.01
CA ASP A 36 12.17 -2.40 -2.41
C ASP A 36 11.96 -2.52 -0.89
N LYS A 37 11.64 -1.40 -0.23
CA LYS A 37 11.41 -1.34 1.22
C LYS A 37 9.98 -1.66 1.64
N THR A 38 9.13 -2.09 0.72
CA THR A 38 7.70 -2.36 1.00
C THR A 38 7.49 -3.29 2.20
N LYS A 39 8.30 -4.34 2.34
CA LYS A 39 8.17 -5.28 3.47
C LYS A 39 8.48 -4.62 4.81
N GLU A 40 9.46 -3.72 4.87
CA GLU A 40 9.82 -2.99 6.09
C GLU A 40 8.72 -2.00 6.45
N LEU A 41 8.22 -1.26 5.45
CA LEU A 41 7.13 -0.28 5.61
C LEU A 41 5.82 -0.91 6.10
N LEU A 42 5.59 -2.20 5.82
CA LEU A 42 4.42 -2.95 6.31
C LEU A 42 4.65 -3.61 7.67
N LYS A 43 5.89 -3.91 8.06
CA LYS A 43 6.24 -4.58 9.32
C LYS A 43 6.18 -3.64 10.52
N ASP A 44 6.48 -2.36 10.33
CA ASP A 44 6.46 -1.33 11.39
C ASP A 44 5.03 -1.06 11.93
N LYS A 45 4.02 -1.74 11.39
CA LYS A 45 2.59 -1.53 11.66
C LYS A 45 1.95 -2.70 12.43
N SER A 46 2.73 -3.66 12.92
CA SER A 46 2.28 -4.80 13.77
C SER A 46 2.62 -4.60 15.24
#